data_AF-A0A961S6G6-F1
#
_entry.id   AF-A0A961S6G6-F1
#
_cell.length_a   1.000
_cell.length_b   1.000
_cell.length_c   1.000
_cell.angle_alpha   90.00
_cell.angle_beta   90.00
_cell.angle_gamma   90.00
#
_symmetry.space_group_name_H-M   'P 1'
#
loop_
_entity.id
_entity.type
_entity.pdbx_description
1 polymer ?
#
loop_
_entity_poly.entity_id
_entity_poly.type
_entity_poly.pdbx_seq_one_letter_code
_entity_poly.pdbx_strand_id
1 'polypeptide(L)'
;GTISLVNSVVAENISGATANDVAGTTASARNSVFGTSVTLVSSIANQFNVADVGLGALEDHGGTTMTRNITADSVLINAGDNAAVATLSTDANGNGRIVGGTVDIGATEFALVVTTADDIVADDGVLSLREAIALANAGADADVITFDASLAGQTIVLGGTELSLTQDVT
;
A
#
# COMPACT_ATOMS: atom_id res chain seq x y z
N GLY A 1 -14.29 -25.48 -7.99
CA GLY A 1 -14.37 -24.36 -8.94
C GLY A 1 -12.98 -23.80 -9.14
N THR A 2 -12.73 -23.14 -10.28
CA THR A 2 -11.45 -22.46 -10.54
C THR A 2 -11.56 -21.00 -10.10
N ILE A 3 -10.77 -20.60 -9.11
CA ILE A 3 -10.69 -19.22 -8.60
C ILE A 3 -9.57 -18.47 -9.34
N SER A 4 -9.87 -17.36 -10.00
CA SER A 4 -8.84 -16.47 -10.55
C SER A 4 -8.54 -15.33 -9.58
N LEU A 5 -7.27 -15.11 -9.27
CA LEU A 5 -6.82 -14.03 -8.39
C LEU A 5 -6.08 -12.98 -9.22
N VAL A 6 -6.43 -11.70 -9.01
CA VAL A 6 -5.75 -10.57 -9.64
C VAL A 6 -5.66 -9.45 -8.61
N ASN A 7 -4.49 -8.81 -8.48
CA ASN A 7 -4.25 -7.74 -7.50
C ASN A 7 -4.70 -8.14 -6.09
N SER A 8 -4.47 -9.41 -5.73
CA SER A 8 -4.97 -10.02 -4.50
C SER A 8 -3.85 -10.31 -3.51
N VAL A 9 -4.14 -10.15 -2.23
CA VAL A 9 -3.28 -10.58 -1.13
C VAL A 9 -3.88 -11.84 -0.51
N VAL A 10 -3.09 -12.91 -0.45
CA VAL A 10 -3.44 -14.17 0.24
C VAL A 10 -2.30 -14.51 1.19
N ALA A 11 -2.30 -13.90 2.36
CA ALA A 11 -1.25 -14.01 3.36
C ALA A 11 -1.86 -14.07 4.77
N GLU A 12 -1.01 -14.37 5.76
CA GLU A 12 -1.33 -14.43 7.20
C GLU A 12 -2.38 -15.48 7.62
N ASN A 13 -2.87 -16.32 6.71
CA ASN A 13 -3.79 -17.38 7.10
C ASN A 13 -3.00 -18.47 7.81
N ILE A 14 -3.54 -18.98 8.93
CA ILE A 14 -2.91 -20.03 9.72
C ILE A 14 -3.81 -21.26 9.82
N SER A 15 -3.19 -22.44 9.74
CA SER A 15 -3.81 -23.71 10.13
C SER A 15 -3.10 -24.19 11.39
N GLY A 16 -3.74 -24.01 12.55
CA GLY A 16 -3.03 -24.13 13.83
C GLY A 16 -1.96 -23.04 13.95
N ALA A 17 -0.69 -23.42 14.05
CA ALA A 17 0.44 -22.49 14.17
C ALA A 17 1.26 -22.34 12.88
N THR A 18 0.86 -22.98 11.79
CA THR A 18 1.58 -22.93 10.51
C THR A 18 0.86 -22.05 9.51
N ALA A 19 1.59 -21.18 8.81
CA ALA A 19 1.07 -20.43 7.69
C ALA A 19 0.50 -21.41 6.63
N ASN A 20 -0.74 -21.19 6.22
CA ASN A 20 -1.47 -22.02 5.28
C ASN A 20 -2.47 -21.15 4.51
N ASP A 21 -1.97 -20.41 3.53
CA ASP A 21 -2.76 -19.45 2.76
C ASP A 21 -3.70 -20.12 1.76
N VAL A 22 -3.25 -21.24 1.20
CA VAL A 22 -4.02 -21.97 0.21
C VAL A 22 -3.88 -23.47 0.42
N ALA A 23 -5.01 -24.15 0.58
CA ALA A 23 -5.08 -25.60 0.55
C ALA A 23 -5.35 -26.12 -0.88
N GLY A 24 -4.52 -27.06 -1.34
CA GLY A 24 -4.69 -27.74 -2.63
C GLY A 24 -4.10 -27.00 -3.83
N THR A 25 -4.52 -27.38 -5.04
CA THR A 25 -4.16 -26.67 -6.28
C THR A 25 -5.11 -25.50 -6.48
N THR A 26 -4.62 -24.29 -6.32
CA THR A 26 -5.31 -23.06 -6.72
C THR A 26 -5.31 -22.89 -8.24
N ALA A 27 -6.21 -22.04 -8.73
CA ALA A 27 -6.33 -21.73 -10.14
C ALA A 27 -5.28 -20.67 -10.57
N SER A 28 -5.60 -19.79 -11.52
CA SER A 28 -4.67 -18.81 -12.07
C SER A 28 -4.53 -17.58 -11.17
N ALA A 29 -3.32 -17.06 -11.02
CA ALA A 29 -3.11 -15.76 -10.37
C ALA A 29 -2.27 -14.83 -11.24
N ARG A 30 -2.54 -13.52 -11.14
CA ARG A 30 -1.73 -12.47 -11.75
C ARG A 30 -1.52 -11.31 -10.78
N ASN A 31 -0.31 -10.76 -10.71
CA ASN A 31 0.01 -9.58 -9.88
C ASN A 31 -0.58 -9.72 -8.47
N SER A 32 -0.39 -10.87 -7.85
CA SER A 32 -0.93 -11.21 -6.53
C SER A 32 0.19 -11.66 -5.60
N VAL A 33 0.00 -11.48 -4.31
CA VAL A 33 0.99 -11.84 -3.27
C VAL A 33 0.47 -12.97 -2.41
N PHE A 34 1.33 -13.96 -2.18
CA PHE A 34 1.07 -15.10 -1.31
C PHE A 34 2.08 -15.16 -0.17
N GLY A 35 1.57 -15.31 1.06
CA GLY A 35 2.41 -15.46 2.26
C GLY A 35 3.24 -16.75 2.26
N THR A 36 2.76 -17.77 1.55
CA THR A 36 3.34 -19.10 1.44
C THR A 36 3.49 -19.54 -0.01
N SER A 37 4.19 -20.65 -0.23
CA SER A 37 4.27 -21.29 -1.53
C SER A 37 2.92 -21.89 -1.92
N VAL A 38 2.46 -21.62 -3.14
CA VAL A 38 1.21 -22.15 -3.68
C VAL A 38 1.42 -22.80 -5.03
N THR A 39 0.62 -23.83 -5.35
CA THR A 39 0.61 -24.43 -6.69
C THR A 39 -0.52 -23.78 -7.52
N LEU A 40 -0.16 -23.15 -8.62
CA LEU A 40 -1.07 -22.48 -9.54
C LEU A 40 -1.08 -23.19 -10.90
N VAL A 41 -2.25 -23.20 -11.55
CA VAL A 41 -2.37 -23.67 -12.94
C VAL A 41 -1.72 -22.70 -13.93
N SER A 42 -1.78 -21.39 -13.63
CA SER A 42 -1.13 -20.32 -14.40
C SER A 42 -0.68 -19.23 -13.44
N SER A 43 0.52 -18.71 -13.64
CA SER A 43 1.15 -17.71 -12.77
C SER A 43 1.80 -16.63 -13.61
N ILE A 44 1.44 -15.37 -13.37
CA ILE A 44 2.00 -14.20 -14.05
C ILE A 44 2.33 -13.13 -13.00
N ALA A 45 3.60 -12.74 -12.89
CA ALA A 45 4.02 -11.62 -12.01
C ALA A 45 3.51 -11.71 -10.55
N ASN A 46 3.41 -12.92 -10.00
CA ASN A 46 3.02 -13.12 -8.60
C ASN A 46 4.26 -13.16 -7.69
N GLN A 47 4.07 -12.81 -6.42
CA GLN A 47 5.07 -12.95 -5.36
C GLN A 47 4.67 -14.08 -4.40
N PHE A 48 5.64 -14.88 -3.94
CA PHE A 48 5.41 -16.05 -3.08
C PHE A 48 6.36 -16.05 -1.89
N ASN A 49 5.96 -16.72 -0.81
CA ASN A 49 6.74 -16.81 0.44
C ASN A 49 7.04 -15.43 1.05
N VAL A 50 6.11 -14.49 0.92
CA VAL A 50 6.24 -13.15 1.50
C VAL A 50 5.77 -13.20 2.96
N ALA A 51 6.72 -13.28 3.89
CA ALA A 51 6.41 -13.44 5.32
C ALA A 51 5.63 -12.25 5.89
N ASP A 52 5.98 -11.04 5.46
CA ASP A 52 5.28 -9.81 5.80
C ASP A 52 4.98 -9.04 4.51
N VAL A 53 3.69 -8.83 4.26
CA VAL A 53 3.21 -8.11 3.07
C VAL A 53 3.14 -6.60 3.29
N GLY A 54 3.39 -6.11 4.51
CA GLY A 54 3.33 -4.69 4.86
C GLY A 54 1.90 -4.16 4.93
N LEU A 55 1.06 -4.80 5.75
CA LEU A 55 -0.31 -4.36 6.03
C LEU A 55 -0.47 -3.99 7.51
N GLY A 56 -1.01 -2.80 7.77
CA GLY A 56 -1.36 -2.34 9.12
C GLY A 56 -2.50 -3.11 9.78
N ALA A 57 -2.97 -2.61 10.93
CA ALA A 57 -4.12 -3.17 11.63
C ALA A 57 -5.42 -2.99 10.83
N LEU A 58 -6.44 -3.78 11.15
CA LEU A 58 -7.78 -3.62 10.59
C LEU A 58 -8.49 -2.48 11.31
N GLU A 59 -8.70 -1.37 10.63
CA GLU A 59 -9.23 -0.14 11.20
C GLU A 59 -10.24 0.52 10.26
N ASP A 60 -10.90 1.57 10.75
CA ASP A 60 -11.78 2.42 9.95
C ASP A 60 -10.97 3.56 9.33
N HIS A 61 -10.66 3.44 8.04
CA HIS A 61 -9.93 4.44 7.26
C HIS A 61 -10.86 5.22 6.32
N GLY A 62 -12.16 5.24 6.63
CA GLY A 62 -13.20 5.73 5.73
C GLY A 62 -13.71 4.65 4.77
N GLY A 63 -14.68 5.03 3.94
CA GLY A 63 -15.34 4.11 3.00
C GLY A 63 -16.48 3.29 3.62
N THR A 64 -16.74 2.10 3.07
CA THR A 64 -17.88 1.24 3.47
C THR A 64 -17.48 -0.02 4.22
N THR A 65 -16.18 -0.28 4.36
CA THR A 65 -15.61 -1.43 5.05
C THR A 65 -14.37 -1.00 5.82
N MET A 66 -14.08 -1.68 6.93
CA MET A 66 -12.77 -1.58 7.55
C MET A 66 -11.71 -2.15 6.61
N THR A 67 -10.51 -1.58 6.64
CA THR A 67 -9.40 -1.94 5.77
C THR A 67 -8.10 -2.08 6.57
N ARG A 68 -7.13 -2.79 5.99
CA ARG A 68 -5.75 -2.81 6.47
C ARG A 68 -4.95 -1.98 5.49
N ASN A 69 -4.53 -0.78 5.89
CA ASN A 69 -3.78 0.10 5.00
C ASN A 69 -2.38 -0.44 4.73
N ILE A 70 -1.89 -0.16 3.53
CA ILE A 70 -0.54 -0.50 3.08
C ILE A 70 0.48 0.36 3.85
N THR A 71 1.54 -0.26 4.36
CA THR A 71 2.65 0.45 5.03
C THR A 71 3.72 0.86 4.02
N ALA A 72 4.54 1.87 4.33
CA ALA A 72 5.50 2.45 3.40
C ALA A 72 6.54 1.47 2.79
N ASP A 73 6.90 0.40 3.50
CA ASP A 73 7.86 -0.62 3.02
C ASP A 73 7.18 -1.84 2.37
N SER A 74 5.89 -1.74 2.06
CA SER A 74 5.10 -2.87 1.57
C SER A 74 5.48 -3.31 0.16
N VAL A 75 5.52 -4.63 -0.06
CA VAL A 75 5.68 -5.23 -1.40
C VAL A 75 4.45 -5.08 -2.31
N LEU A 76 3.37 -4.50 -1.79
CA LEU A 76 2.09 -4.32 -2.49
C LEU A 76 2.08 -3.05 -3.35
N ILE A 77 2.95 -2.09 -3.01
CA ILE A 77 3.05 -0.78 -3.65
C ILE A 77 3.48 -0.94 -5.11
N ASN A 78 2.72 -0.32 -6.02
CA ASN A 78 2.93 -0.30 -7.47
C ASN A 78 3.12 -1.70 -8.11
N ALA A 79 2.61 -2.75 -7.48
CA ALA A 79 2.85 -4.14 -7.90
C ALA A 79 1.67 -4.76 -8.68
N GLY A 80 0.57 -4.02 -8.85
CA GLY A 80 -0.66 -4.50 -9.47
C GLY A 80 -0.74 -4.37 -10.99
N ASP A 81 -1.83 -4.91 -11.54
CA ASP A 81 -2.22 -4.82 -12.94
C ASP A 81 -3.29 -3.73 -13.14
N ASN A 82 -2.90 -2.59 -13.73
CA ASN A 82 -3.80 -1.47 -14.03
C ASN A 82 -4.99 -1.88 -14.92
N ALA A 83 -4.80 -2.81 -15.86
CA ALA A 83 -5.86 -3.23 -16.76
C ALA A 83 -6.99 -3.95 -16.01
N ALA A 84 -6.67 -4.60 -14.89
CA ALA A 84 -7.65 -5.32 -14.07
C ALA A 84 -8.55 -4.38 -13.24
N VAL A 85 -8.15 -3.12 -13.06
CA VAL A 85 -8.90 -2.12 -12.29
C VAL A 85 -9.41 -0.97 -13.15
N ALA A 86 -9.35 -1.07 -14.48
CA ALA A 86 -9.67 0.03 -15.39
C ALA A 86 -11.12 0.58 -15.26
N THR A 87 -12.03 -0.18 -14.64
CA THR A 87 -13.41 0.26 -14.36
C THR A 87 -13.62 0.82 -12.96
N LEU A 88 -12.58 0.81 -12.11
CA LEU A 88 -12.62 1.31 -10.74
C LEU A 88 -12.00 2.70 -10.71
N SER A 89 -12.71 3.66 -10.13
CA SER A 89 -12.19 5.02 -9.92
C SER A 89 -11.58 5.19 -8.53
N THR A 90 -12.03 4.40 -7.56
CA THR A 90 -11.69 4.55 -6.14
C THR A 90 -11.31 3.24 -5.48
N ASP A 91 -10.45 3.31 -4.47
CA ASP A 91 -10.13 2.22 -3.57
C ASP A 91 -11.22 2.02 -2.49
N ALA A 92 -10.99 1.09 -1.56
CA ALA A 92 -11.95 0.78 -0.50
C ALA A 92 -12.14 1.90 0.53
N ASN A 93 -11.17 2.80 0.67
CA ASN A 93 -11.24 3.97 1.56
C ASN A 93 -11.89 5.18 0.86
N GLY A 94 -12.09 5.10 -0.46
CA GLY A 94 -12.64 6.17 -1.29
C GLY A 94 -11.60 7.08 -1.94
N ASN A 95 -10.31 6.77 -1.81
CA ASN A 95 -9.22 7.46 -2.49
C ASN A 95 -9.16 7.01 -3.96
N GLY A 96 -8.40 7.70 -4.82
CA GLY A 96 -8.21 7.26 -6.20
C GLY A 96 -7.61 5.86 -6.28
N ARG A 97 -8.11 5.00 -7.19
CA ARG A 97 -7.66 3.58 -7.27
C ARG A 97 -6.27 3.38 -7.89
N ILE A 98 -5.65 4.42 -8.44
CA ILE A 98 -4.29 4.35 -8.98
C ILE A 98 -3.57 5.62 -8.53
N VAL A 99 -2.60 5.45 -7.64
CA VAL A 99 -1.68 6.51 -7.20
C VAL A 99 -0.29 6.16 -7.73
N GLY A 100 0.55 7.16 -8.07
CA GLY A 100 1.92 6.89 -8.58
C GLY A 100 1.98 6.21 -9.96
N GLY A 101 0.84 5.95 -10.61
CA GLY A 101 0.75 5.43 -11.99
C GLY A 101 0.53 3.92 -12.10
N THR A 102 0.78 3.15 -11.04
CA THR A 102 0.47 1.70 -10.99
C THR A 102 -0.37 1.38 -9.78
N VAL A 103 -1.41 0.56 -9.96
CA VAL A 103 -2.30 0.16 -8.88
C VAL A 103 -1.58 -0.72 -7.86
N ASP A 104 -1.93 -0.57 -6.59
CA ASP A 104 -1.45 -1.45 -5.56
C ASP A 104 -2.23 -2.77 -5.50
N ILE A 105 -1.54 -3.82 -5.06
CA ILE A 105 -2.16 -5.11 -4.79
C ILE A 105 -2.98 -4.99 -3.51
N GLY A 106 -4.27 -5.35 -3.55
CA GLY A 106 -5.16 -5.32 -2.40
C GLY A 106 -6.29 -4.30 -2.52
N ALA A 107 -6.84 -3.88 -1.38
CA ALA A 107 -8.08 -3.10 -1.30
C ALA A 107 -7.87 -1.58 -1.28
N THR A 108 -6.67 -1.11 -0.93
CA THR A 108 -6.32 0.30 -0.71
C THR A 108 -5.11 0.66 -1.54
N GLU A 109 -4.91 1.94 -1.82
CA GLU A 109 -3.65 2.48 -2.34
C GLU A 109 -2.80 3.05 -1.19
N PHE A 110 -1.48 2.92 -1.30
CA PHE A 110 -0.51 3.65 -0.52
C PHE A 110 -0.41 5.08 -1.04
N ALA A 111 -0.41 6.04 -0.12
CA ALA A 111 -0.22 7.44 -0.44
C ALA A 111 0.52 8.14 0.70
N LEU A 112 1.40 9.07 0.33
CA LEU A 112 2.06 9.96 1.28
C LEU A 112 1.12 11.14 1.56
N VAL A 113 0.40 11.06 2.68
CA VAL A 113 -0.51 12.12 3.14
C VAL A 113 0.05 12.74 4.41
N VAL A 114 0.49 13.99 4.33
CA VAL A 114 0.92 14.75 5.51
C VAL A 114 -0.30 15.06 6.37
N THR A 115 -0.30 14.56 7.60
CA THR A 115 -1.44 14.66 8.54
C THR A 115 -1.17 15.56 9.73
N THR A 116 0.06 16.03 9.91
CA THR A 116 0.42 16.98 10.98
C THR A 116 1.18 18.20 10.46
N ALA A 117 0.98 19.34 11.15
CA ALA A 117 1.76 20.56 10.93
C ALA A 117 3.06 20.59 11.75
N ASP A 118 3.23 19.63 12.68
CA ASP A 118 4.44 19.51 13.47
C ASP A 118 5.59 18.94 12.61
N ASP A 119 6.75 19.59 12.68
CA ASP A 119 7.98 19.10 12.04
C ASP A 119 8.74 18.17 12.99
N ILE A 120 8.12 17.02 13.29
CA ILE A 120 8.63 15.98 14.19
C ILE A 120 8.77 14.69 13.39
N VAL A 121 9.91 13.98 13.57
CA VAL A 121 10.13 12.65 13.00
C VAL A 121 10.03 11.63 14.12
N ALA A 122 8.91 10.93 14.20
CA ALA A 122 8.59 9.99 15.27
C ALA A 122 7.55 8.95 14.82
N ASP A 123 7.58 7.76 15.43
CA ASP A 123 6.53 6.77 15.27
C ASP A 123 5.34 7.11 16.20
N ASP A 124 4.58 8.15 15.83
CA ASP A 124 3.49 8.72 16.63
C ASP A 124 2.10 8.59 15.96
N GLY A 125 2.04 7.90 14.81
CA GLY A 125 0.80 7.65 14.07
C GLY A 125 0.32 8.84 13.22
N VAL A 126 1.11 9.91 13.10
CA VAL A 126 0.92 10.95 12.08
C VAL A 126 2.11 10.95 11.12
N LEU A 127 1.95 11.65 9.99
CA LEU A 127 3.02 11.81 9.00
C LEU A 127 3.30 13.30 8.86
N SER A 128 4.49 13.72 9.28
CA SER A 128 4.99 15.07 9.05
C SER A 128 5.46 15.25 7.61
N LEU A 129 5.60 16.50 7.15
CA LEU A 129 6.18 16.80 5.83
C LEU A 129 7.61 16.25 5.70
N ARG A 130 8.39 16.27 6.78
CA ARG A 130 9.78 15.78 6.76
C ARG A 130 9.83 14.26 6.60
N GLU A 131 8.94 13.54 7.25
CA GLU A 131 8.81 12.09 7.07
C GLU A 131 8.32 11.73 5.68
N ALA A 132 7.29 12.42 5.19
CA ALA A 132 6.78 12.19 3.83
C ALA A 132 7.88 12.37 2.78
N ILE A 133 8.71 13.41 2.91
CA ILE A 133 9.86 13.63 2.02
C ILE A 133 10.93 12.55 2.20
N ALA A 134 11.22 12.13 3.43
CA ALA A 134 12.19 11.06 3.68
C ALA A 134 11.75 9.74 3.05
N LEU A 135 10.46 9.41 3.14
CA LEU A 135 9.86 8.25 2.50
C LEU A 135 9.90 8.36 0.97
N ALA A 136 9.53 9.52 0.42
CA ALA A 136 9.64 9.75 -1.01
C ALA A 136 11.08 9.56 -1.51
N ASN A 137 12.06 10.07 -0.76
CA ASN A 137 13.48 9.92 -1.09
C ASN A 137 14.02 8.49 -0.97
N ALA A 138 13.30 7.60 -0.29
CA ALA A 138 13.67 6.19 -0.23
C ALA A 138 13.29 5.43 -1.52
N GLY A 139 12.31 5.95 -2.27
CA GLY A 139 11.88 5.44 -3.56
C GLY A 139 12.77 5.91 -4.71
N ALA A 140 12.77 5.14 -5.80
CA ALA A 140 13.40 5.55 -7.07
C ALA A 140 12.40 6.19 -8.04
N ASP A 141 11.10 5.99 -7.80
CA ASP A 141 10.02 6.49 -8.63
C ASP A 141 9.59 7.89 -8.17
N ALA A 142 8.84 8.59 -9.02
CA ALA A 142 8.28 9.89 -8.65
C ALA A 142 7.10 9.72 -7.69
N ASP A 143 7.10 10.49 -6.61
CA ASP A 143 6.06 10.44 -5.59
C ASP A 143 5.16 11.67 -5.61
N VAL A 144 3.94 11.50 -5.11
CA VAL A 144 2.99 12.59 -4.86
C VAL A 144 2.78 12.70 -3.37
N ILE A 145 3.13 13.85 -2.79
CA ILE A 145 2.86 14.15 -1.38
C ILE A 145 1.64 15.06 -1.32
N THR A 146 0.61 14.59 -0.64
CA THR A 146 -0.61 15.37 -0.40
C THR A 146 -0.70 15.83 1.05
N PHE A 147 -1.55 16.80 1.32
CA PHE A 147 -1.83 17.28 2.67
C PHE A 147 -3.26 16.91 3.04
N ASP A 148 -3.43 16.42 4.27
CA ASP A 148 -4.75 16.22 4.83
C ASP A 148 -5.51 17.56 4.86
N ALA A 149 -6.81 17.51 4.55
CA ALA A 149 -7.64 18.71 4.46
C ALA A 149 -7.69 19.50 5.78
N SER A 150 -7.46 18.84 6.93
CA SER A 150 -7.37 19.50 8.24
C SER A 150 -6.19 20.47 8.37
N LEU A 151 -5.13 20.32 7.54
CA LEU A 151 -3.99 21.21 7.53
C LEU A 151 -4.21 22.49 6.71
N ALA A 152 -5.34 22.60 6.00
CA ALA A 152 -5.63 23.75 5.16
C ALA A 152 -5.63 25.07 5.97
N GLY A 153 -4.78 26.01 5.56
CA GLY A 153 -4.63 27.32 6.21
C GLY A 153 -3.74 27.31 7.48
N GLN A 154 -3.23 26.15 7.88
CA GLN A 154 -2.22 26.07 8.94
C GLN A 154 -0.84 26.45 8.42
N THR A 155 0.07 26.80 9.33
CA THR A 155 1.48 27.04 9.01
C THR A 155 2.30 25.86 9.51
N ILE A 156 3.03 25.20 8.62
CA ILE A 156 4.02 24.18 8.98
C ILE A 156 5.33 24.91 9.28
N VAL A 157 5.74 24.89 10.55
CA VAL A 157 7.00 25.52 10.97
C VAL A 157 8.09 24.47 10.93
N LEU A 158 9.01 24.60 9.97
CA LEU A 158 10.17 23.72 9.86
C LEU A 158 11.18 24.04 10.98
N GLY A 159 11.36 23.12 11.91
CA GLY A 159 12.28 23.23 13.05
C GLY A 159 13.64 22.53 12.84
N GLY A 160 13.78 21.74 11.77
CA GLY A 160 15.00 20.97 11.45
C GLY A 160 15.93 21.61 10.41
N THR A 161 16.73 20.78 9.73
CA THR A 161 17.56 21.18 8.60
C THR A 161 16.72 21.43 7.34
N GLU A 162 17.37 21.94 6.29
CA GLU A 162 16.80 22.00 4.94
C GLU A 162 16.14 20.67 4.55
N LEU A 163 14.99 20.76 3.86
CA LEU A 163 14.33 19.62 3.24
C LEU A 163 14.99 19.38 1.88
N SER A 164 15.69 18.24 1.75
CA SER A 164 16.32 17.85 0.49
C SER A 164 15.41 16.91 -0.26
N LEU A 165 15.18 17.19 -1.55
CA LEU A 165 14.50 16.29 -2.49
C LEU A 165 15.57 15.66 -3.38
N THR A 166 15.60 14.33 -3.46
CA THR A 166 16.59 13.60 -4.27
C THR A 166 16.04 13.07 -5.60
N GLN A 167 14.75 13.31 -5.84
CA GLN A 167 13.96 12.83 -6.98
C GLN A 167 12.75 13.76 -7.15
N ASP A 168 11.97 13.51 -8.20
CA ASP A 168 10.78 14.28 -8.48
C ASP A 168 9.70 13.98 -7.44
N VAL A 169 9.23 15.04 -6.78
CA VAL A 169 8.10 15.00 -5.84
C VAL A 169 7.13 16.10 -6.27
N THR A 170 5.84 15.75 -6.37
CA THR A 170 4.75 16.70 -6.65
C THR A 170 3.90 16.94 -5.42
#